data_AF-A0AAW0WL42-F1
#
_entry.id   AF-A0AAW0WL42-F1
#
_cell.length_a   1.000
_cell.length_b   1.000
_cell.length_c   1.000
_cell.angle_alpha   90.00
_cell.angle_beta   90.00
_cell.angle_gamma   90.00
#
_symmetry.space_group_name_H-M   'P 1'
#
loop_
_entity.id
_entity.type
_entity.pdbx_description
1 polymer ?
#
loop_
_entity_poly.entity_id
_entity_poly.type
_entity_poly.pdbx_seq_one_letter_code
_entity_poly.pdbx_strand_id
1 'polypeptide(L)'
;VNNLDRALPGLYFLEVDNGDHIIWEAEFMSPFVDHLPGLLPKESEKAAFQLVFPKVWRTHLKPTCLHLAGTGDHGFWRRKMLMVKPLLDESGIASAILENPFYGCRKPKDQLVY
;
A
#
# COMPACT_ATOMS: atom_id res chain seq x y z
N VAL A 1 10.47 -6.90 -19.54
CA VAL A 1 9.49 -5.81 -19.73
C VAL A 1 8.15 -6.38 -19.31
N ASN A 2 7.79 -6.21 -18.03
CA ASN A 2 6.68 -6.93 -17.42
C ASN A 2 5.33 -6.30 -17.81
N ASN A 3 4.37 -7.16 -18.09
CA ASN A 3 3.06 -6.89 -18.73
C ASN A 3 2.09 -5.98 -17.93
N LEU A 4 2.54 -5.28 -16.89
CA LEU A 4 1.67 -4.52 -15.99
C LEU A 4 1.65 -3.00 -16.26
N ASP A 5 2.57 -2.47 -17.07
CA ASP A 5 2.61 -1.03 -17.43
C ASP A 5 1.35 -0.54 -18.18
N ARG A 6 0.45 -1.46 -18.56
CA ARG A 6 -0.82 -1.17 -19.23
C ARG A 6 -2.03 -1.04 -18.32
N ALA A 7 -1.94 -1.32 -17.02
CA ALA A 7 -3.14 -1.46 -16.19
C ALA A 7 -3.76 -0.13 -15.74
N LEU A 8 -2.97 0.89 -15.34
CA LEU A 8 -3.47 2.20 -14.91
C LEU A 8 -2.41 3.29 -15.16
N PRO A 9 -2.73 4.40 -15.84
CA PRO A 9 -1.82 5.53 -15.97
C PRO A 9 -1.38 6.05 -14.60
N GLY A 10 -0.06 6.13 -14.37
CA GLY A 10 0.50 6.67 -13.13
C GLY A 10 0.59 5.68 -11.96
N LEU A 11 0.30 4.39 -12.18
CA LEU A 11 0.62 3.33 -11.23
C LEU A 11 2.07 2.86 -11.45
N TYR A 12 2.92 3.03 -10.44
CA TYR A 12 4.26 2.48 -10.41
C TYR A 12 4.33 1.41 -9.34
N PHE A 13 5.03 0.31 -9.58
CA PHE A 13 5.28 -0.69 -8.55
C PHE A 13 6.63 -1.38 -8.71
N LEU A 14 7.18 -1.79 -7.58
CA LEU A 14 8.36 -2.65 -7.46
C LEU A 14 7.91 -3.96 -6.83
N GLU A 15 8.19 -5.08 -7.50
CA GLU A 15 8.01 -6.41 -6.93
C GLU A 15 9.25 -6.82 -6.14
N VAL A 16 9.04 -7.25 -4.90
CA VAL A 16 10.05 -7.75 -3.97
C VAL A 16 9.67 -9.17 -3.57
N ASP A 17 10.54 -10.13 -3.88
CA ASP A 17 10.44 -11.49 -3.36
C ASP A 17 10.99 -11.56 -1.94
N ASN A 18 10.16 -11.97 -0.98
CA ASN A 18 10.50 -12.06 0.44
C ASN A 18 10.63 -13.52 0.93
N GLY A 19 10.95 -14.45 0.03
CA GLY A 19 11.09 -15.88 0.31
C GLY A 19 9.75 -16.61 0.32
N ASP A 20 8.92 -16.36 1.33
CA ASP A 20 7.64 -17.06 1.53
C ASP A 20 6.47 -16.39 0.77
N HIS A 21 6.61 -15.11 0.45
CA HIS A 21 5.57 -14.28 -0.16
C HIS A 21 6.17 -13.20 -1.06
N ILE A 22 5.30 -12.54 -1.80
CA ILE A 22 5.65 -11.42 -2.68
C ILE A 22 5.08 -10.14 -2.08
N ILE A 23 5.86 -9.07 -2.19
CA ILE A 23 5.44 -7.71 -1.84
C ILE A 23 5.51 -6.86 -3.10
N TRP A 24 4.44 -6.16 -3.45
CA TRP A 24 4.50 -5.04 -4.38
C TRP A 24 4.48 -3.75 -3.59
N GLU A 25 5.52 -2.93 -3.73
CA GLU A 25 5.54 -1.56 -3.25
C GLU A 25 5.10 -0.67 -4.39
N ALA A 26 4.04 0.11 -4.19
CA ALA A 26 3.38 0.80 -5.29
C ALA A 26 2.90 2.20 -4.94
N GLU A 27 2.80 3.04 -5.96
CA GLU A 27 2.29 4.41 -5.86
C GLU A 27 1.28 4.69 -6.97
N PHE A 28 0.22 5.43 -6.64
CA PHE A 28 -0.72 5.98 -7.61
C PHE A 28 -1.08 7.42 -7.28
N MET A 29 -1.59 8.18 -8.26
CA MET A 29 -2.10 9.53 -8.01
C MET A 29 -3.40 9.49 -7.21
N SER A 30 -3.46 10.23 -6.10
CA SER A 30 -4.68 10.33 -5.30
C SER A 30 -5.81 10.95 -6.11
N PRO A 31 -7.03 10.40 -6.07
CA PRO A 31 -8.20 11.00 -6.73
C PRO A 31 -8.50 12.43 -6.28
N PHE A 32 -8.01 12.85 -5.10
CA PHE A 32 -8.15 14.23 -4.65
C PHE A 32 -7.37 15.22 -5.51
N VAL A 33 -6.33 14.80 -6.24
CA VAL A 33 -5.63 15.69 -7.17
C VAL A 33 -6.57 16.17 -8.27
N ASP A 34 -7.38 15.26 -8.81
CA ASP A 34 -8.30 15.56 -9.92
C ASP A 34 -9.61 16.18 -9.43
N HIS A 35 -10.15 15.67 -8.31
CA HIS A 35 -11.46 16.08 -7.82
C HIS A 35 -11.43 17.28 -6.86
N LEU A 36 -10.31 17.50 -6.16
CA LEU A 36 -10.15 18.52 -5.10
C LEU A 36 -8.73 19.13 -5.16
N PRO A 37 -8.35 19.78 -6.27
CA PRO A 37 -6.99 20.27 -6.47
C PRO A 37 -6.57 21.25 -5.36
N GLY A 38 -5.36 21.05 -4.84
CA GLY A 38 -4.79 21.87 -3.75
C GLY A 38 -5.22 21.47 -2.34
N LEU A 39 -6.10 20.47 -2.17
CA LEU A 39 -6.50 19.98 -0.84
C LEU A 39 -5.36 19.22 -0.13
N LEU A 40 -4.62 18.41 -0.90
CA LEU A 40 -3.50 17.64 -0.37
C LEU A 40 -2.20 18.42 -0.54
N PRO A 41 -1.27 18.32 0.43
CA PRO A 41 0.11 18.77 0.21
C PRO A 41 0.78 17.90 -0.85
N LYS A 42 1.87 18.40 -1.44
CA LYS A 42 2.54 17.78 -2.58
C LYS A 42 2.97 16.35 -2.31
N GLU A 43 3.46 16.08 -1.10
CA GLU A 43 3.90 14.76 -0.64
C GLU A 43 2.74 13.77 -0.50
N SER A 44 1.52 14.24 -0.28
CA SER A 44 0.33 13.39 -0.16
C SER A 44 -0.42 13.21 -1.49
N GLU A 45 -0.13 13.98 -2.53
CA GLU A 45 -0.76 13.80 -3.85
C GLU A 45 -0.54 12.40 -4.41
N LYS A 46 0.62 11.79 -4.13
CA LYS A 46 0.87 10.37 -4.42
C LYS A 46 0.46 9.51 -3.22
N ALA A 47 -0.34 8.50 -3.49
CA ALA A 47 -0.74 7.49 -2.54
C ALA A 47 0.19 6.29 -2.61
N ALA A 48 0.98 6.08 -1.56
CA ALA A 48 1.85 4.92 -1.41
C ALA A 48 1.11 3.76 -0.73
N PHE A 49 1.26 2.55 -1.26
CA PHE A 49 0.66 1.35 -0.72
C PHE A 49 1.55 0.12 -0.95
N GLN A 50 1.31 -0.94 -0.17
CA GLN A 50 1.93 -2.24 -0.35
C GLN A 50 0.88 -3.32 -0.58
N LEU A 51 1.06 -4.17 -1.58
CA LEU A 51 0.32 -5.43 -1.72
C LEU A 51 1.21 -6.57 -1.25
N VAL A 52 0.72 -7.38 -0.34
CA VAL A 52 1.41 -8.56 0.18
C VAL A 52 0.56 -9.78 -0.12
N PHE A 53 1.10 -10.74 -0.86
CA PHE A 53 0.32 -11.89 -1.33
C PHE A 53 1.18 -13.16 -1.45
N PRO A 54 0.57 -14.35 -1.37
CA PRO A 54 1.33 -15.58 -1.35
C PRO A 54 1.82 -15.92 -2.75
N LYS A 55 2.97 -16.61 -2.85
CA LYS A 55 3.47 -17.14 -4.13
C LYS A 55 2.53 -18.16 -4.75
N VAL A 56 1.84 -18.93 -3.90
CA VAL A 56 0.85 -19.93 -4.29
C VAL A 56 -0.46 -19.65 -3.55
N TRP A 57 -1.53 -19.44 -4.31
CA TRP A 57 -2.85 -19.18 -3.75
C TRP A 57 -3.55 -20.48 -3.38
N ARG A 58 -4.15 -20.54 -2.19
CA ARG A 58 -4.96 -21.69 -1.73
C ARG A 58 -6.28 -21.82 -2.50
N THR A 59 -6.79 -20.71 -3.02
CA THR A 59 -8.06 -20.67 -3.76
C THR A 59 -7.90 -19.82 -5.02
N HIS A 60 -8.71 -20.09 -6.03
CA HIS A 60 -8.75 -19.29 -7.25
C HIS A 60 -9.34 -17.88 -7.04
N LEU A 61 -10.02 -17.66 -5.91
CA LEU A 61 -10.69 -16.40 -5.58
C LEU A 61 -9.72 -15.30 -5.14
N LYS A 62 -8.48 -15.66 -4.74
CA LYS A 62 -7.43 -14.73 -4.32
C LYS A 62 -7.91 -13.69 -3.28
N PRO A 63 -8.44 -14.13 -2.12
CA PRO A 63 -9.00 -13.23 -1.13
C PRO A 63 -7.96 -12.22 -0.66
N THR A 64 -8.36 -10.95 -0.58
CA THR A 64 -7.47 -9.83 -0.22
C THR A 64 -8.16 -8.93 0.79
N CYS A 65 -7.48 -8.63 1.90
CA CYS A 65 -7.93 -7.70 2.93
C CYS A 65 -7.35 -6.31 2.70
N LEU A 66 -8.18 -5.26 2.72
CA LEU A 66 -7.72 -3.88 2.67
C LEU A 66 -7.51 -3.35 4.09
N HIS A 67 -6.27 -2.98 4.41
CA HIS A 67 -5.87 -2.44 5.70
C HIS A 67 -5.77 -0.92 5.66
N LEU A 68 -6.74 -0.26 6.29
CA LEU A 68 -6.73 1.19 6.49
C LEU A 68 -5.97 1.51 7.79
N ALA A 69 -5.09 2.51 7.73
CA ALA A 69 -4.31 2.92 8.90
C ALA A 69 -5.19 3.67 9.91
N GLY A 70 -4.99 3.38 11.19
CA GLY A 70 -5.49 4.22 12.28
C GLY A 70 -4.70 5.54 12.38
N THR A 71 -5.23 6.48 13.16
CA THR A 71 -4.52 7.72 13.50
C THR A 71 -3.20 7.40 14.21
N GLY A 72 -2.11 8.09 13.85
CA GLY A 72 -0.79 7.84 14.45
C GLY A 72 -0.05 6.62 13.90
N ASP A 73 -0.60 5.91 12.91
CA ASP A 73 0.13 4.84 12.24
C ASP A 73 1.10 5.41 11.19
N HIS A 74 2.37 5.06 11.34
CA HIS A 74 3.45 5.52 10.47
C HIS A 74 4.07 4.31 9.77
N GLY A 75 4.10 4.34 8.44
CA GLY A 75 4.63 3.25 7.64
C GLY A 75 3.71 2.04 7.56
N PHE A 76 4.29 0.95 7.09
CA PHE A 76 3.60 -0.32 6.85
C PHE A 76 3.93 -1.40 7.89
N TRP A 77 5.02 -1.24 8.65
CA TRP A 77 5.63 -2.33 9.42
C TRP A 77 4.68 -2.94 10.45
N ARG A 78 3.99 -2.11 11.25
CA ARG A 78 3.08 -2.60 12.29
C ARG A 78 1.95 -3.45 11.71
N ARG A 79 1.27 -2.94 10.69
CA ARG A 79 0.21 -3.67 9.97
C ARG A 79 0.75 -4.93 9.30
N LYS A 80 1.93 -4.87 8.68
CA LYS A 80 2.57 -6.05 8.07
C LYS A 80 2.80 -7.17 9.07
N MET A 81 3.43 -6.86 10.19
CA MET A 81 3.83 -7.87 11.17
C MET A 81 2.65 -8.41 11.98
N LEU A 82 1.74 -7.54 12.41
CA LEU A 82 0.70 -7.90 13.36
C LEU A 82 -0.61 -8.36 12.71
N MET A 83 -0.87 -7.97 11.46
CA MET A 83 -2.14 -8.25 10.79
C MET A 83 -1.94 -9.05 9.50
N VAL A 84 -1.05 -8.59 8.62
CA VAL A 84 -0.87 -9.23 7.31
C VAL A 84 -0.23 -10.59 7.41
N LYS A 85 0.85 -10.74 8.19
CA LYS A 85 1.56 -12.02 8.30
C LYS A 85 0.66 -13.15 8.81
N PRO A 86 -0.13 -12.99 9.90
CA PRO A 86 -1.09 -14.01 10.31
C PRO A 86 -2.16 -14.32 9.24
N LEU A 87 -2.74 -13.31 8.60
CA LEU A 87 -3.74 -13.50 7.53
C LEU A 87 -3.17 -14.30 6.35
N LEU A 88 -1.94 -14.00 5.98
CA LEU A 88 -1.25 -14.63 4.87
C LEU A 88 -0.88 -16.08 5.20
N ASP A 89 -0.22 -16.30 6.33
CA ASP A 89 0.35 -17.60 6.70
C ASP A 89 -0.75 -18.58 7.13
N GLU A 90 -1.72 -18.13 7.92
CA GLU A 90 -2.73 -19.00 8.51
C GLU A 90 -3.91 -19.21 7.56
N SER A 91 -4.30 -18.17 6.81
CA SER A 91 -5.52 -18.18 5.98
C SER A 91 -5.26 -18.09 4.47
N GLY A 92 -4.04 -17.77 4.02
CA GLY A 92 -3.77 -17.54 2.60
C GLY A 92 -4.46 -16.30 2.04
N ILE A 93 -4.79 -15.32 2.90
CA ILE A 93 -5.45 -14.07 2.55
C ILE A 93 -4.38 -13.01 2.32
N ALA A 94 -4.35 -12.44 1.12
CA ALA A 94 -3.46 -11.34 0.78
C ALA A 94 -3.89 -10.04 1.47
N SER A 95 -3.04 -9.03 1.44
CA SER A 95 -3.31 -7.75 2.07
C SER A 95 -2.89 -6.58 1.19
N ALA A 96 -3.77 -5.59 1.05
CA ALA A 96 -3.45 -4.27 0.52
C ALA A 96 -3.34 -3.31 1.69
N ILE A 97 -2.21 -2.61 1.81
CA ILE A 97 -1.92 -1.72 2.95
C ILE A 97 -1.67 -0.32 2.40
N LEU A 98 -2.56 0.63 2.71
CA LEU A 98 -2.45 2.02 2.25
C LEU A 98 -1.85 2.91 3.34
N GLU A 99 -0.82 3.70 3.02
CA GLU A 99 -0.34 4.72 3.96
C GLU A 99 -1.27 5.93 3.95
N ASN A 100 -1.66 6.44 5.12
CA ASN A 100 -2.55 7.60 5.20
C ASN A 100 -1.86 8.88 4.70
N PRO A 101 -2.60 9.84 4.11
CA PRO A 101 -2.07 11.17 3.86
C PRO A 101 -1.54 11.80 5.15
N PHE A 102 -0.50 12.64 5.08
CA PHE A 102 0.13 13.30 6.24
C PHE A 102 0.93 12.39 7.21
N TYR A 103 1.12 11.11 6.86
CA TYR A 103 1.93 10.15 7.63
C TYR A 103 3.07 9.59 6.78
N GLY A 104 4.08 9.01 7.45
CA GLY A 104 5.21 8.33 6.82
C GLY A 104 5.85 9.10 5.68
N CYS A 105 5.95 8.50 4.49
CA CYS A 105 6.56 9.15 3.32
C CYS A 105 5.66 10.23 2.70
N ARG A 106 4.38 10.28 3.11
CA ARG A 106 3.37 11.24 2.65
C ARG A 106 3.22 12.45 3.58
N LYS A 107 4.08 12.57 4.59
CA LYS A 107 4.10 13.69 5.55
C LYS A 107 4.86 14.90 4.97
N PRO A 108 4.27 16.10 4.89
CA PRO A 108 4.97 17.33 4.54
C PRO A 108 6.11 17.65 5.50
N LYS A 109 7.19 18.23 4.96
CA LYS A 109 8.40 18.54 5.75
C LYS A 109 8.18 19.56 6.85
N ASP A 110 7.21 20.44 6.68
CA ASP A 110 6.83 21.53 7.58
C ASP A 110 5.72 21.15 8.58
N GLN A 111 5.19 19.94 8.52
CA GLN A 111 4.17 19.48 9.47
C GLN A 111 4.77 19.23 10.87
N LEU A 112 4.41 20.11 11.81
CA LEU A 112 4.81 20.05 13.22
C LEU A 112 4.37 18.72 13.87
N VAL A 113 5.27 18.14 14.68
CA VAL A 113 4.93 17.03 15.59
C VAL A 113 4.57 17.68 16.91
N TYR A 114 3.32 17.56 17.33
CA TYR A 114 2.89 17.93 18.68
C TYR A 114 2.99 16.71 19.60
#